data_AF-C7NQX7-F1
#
_entry.id   AF-C7NQX7-F1
#
_cell.length_a   1.000
_cell.length_b   1.000
_cell.length_c   1.000
_cell.angle_alpha   90.00
_cell.angle_beta   90.00
_cell.angle_gamma   90.00
#
_symmetry.space_group_name_H-M   'P 1'
#
loop_
_entity.id
_entity.type
_entity.pdbx_description
1 polymer ?
#
loop_
_entity_poly.entity_id
_entity_poly.type
_entity_poly.pdbx_seq_one_letter_code
_entity_poly.pdbx_strand_id
1 'polypeptide(L)'
;MIGLYLIPVGDDWMDEFRRTVENGLDIDESAPSALQDYERVRIWGTESSQATQGGGGIKRTAFRNMESDDILLFYSEGEFFASARVEQKFENPDIGEWAWNSPESDWTYTLQDFDSISVPKEEVWDLLGYSQNYRLQGLTQVSEDAIDTLLTKYNSVEEAYQDLIDGSQTDRGDEEVIEEGTSSSRDHLEIQWKLIQLGRDHGYEVYVAKNDRNREFEGEVLGNDCVNSLSLTGFSEAAQNIIEYVDVIWLEDNHIVSMFEVESTTSIYSGILRMTDFVAKVPNLAVDMYIVASQEDEDLVRKQIQRPTFQQVLTPADYSDVRFVSFEKVREKYDLVQNAGPLQRVFP
;
A
#
# COMPACT_ATOMS: atom_id res chain seq x y z
N MET A 1 7.50 -1.66 8.81
CA MET A 1 7.48 -0.84 7.59
C MET A 1 7.68 -1.80 6.44
N ILE A 2 6.82 -1.72 5.42
CA ILE A 2 6.93 -2.57 4.24
C ILE A 2 8.20 -2.16 3.48
N GLY A 3 8.98 -3.15 3.08
CA GLY A 3 10.21 -2.95 2.32
C GLY A 3 9.93 -2.80 0.82
N LEU A 4 10.74 -1.96 0.16
CA LEU A 4 10.78 -1.83 -1.30
C LEU A 4 12.09 -2.40 -1.83
N TYR A 5 12.01 -3.30 -2.79
CA TYR A 5 13.17 -3.97 -3.39
C TYR A 5 13.21 -3.78 -4.89
N LEU A 6 14.39 -3.50 -5.39
CA LEU A 6 14.67 -3.32 -6.82
C LEU A 6 15.46 -4.53 -7.31
N ILE A 7 14.94 -5.20 -8.34
CA ILE A 7 15.45 -6.48 -8.82
C ILE A 7 15.87 -6.34 -10.29
N PRO A 8 17.17 -6.20 -10.59
CA PRO A 8 17.62 -6.24 -11.98
C PRO A 8 17.52 -7.67 -12.51
N VAL A 9 16.88 -7.82 -13.66
CA VAL A 9 16.80 -9.06 -14.44
C VAL A 9 17.68 -8.88 -15.67
N GLY A 10 18.70 -9.72 -15.82
CA GLY A 10 19.56 -9.68 -16.99
C GLY A 10 18.87 -10.34 -18.20
N ASP A 11 19.29 -9.95 -19.41
CA ASP A 11 18.70 -10.46 -20.66
C ASP A 11 18.69 -11.99 -20.74
N ASP A 12 19.78 -12.64 -20.29
CA ASP A 12 19.92 -14.10 -20.26
C ASP A 12 18.92 -14.80 -19.30
N TRP A 13 18.28 -14.04 -18.41
CA TRP A 13 17.29 -14.54 -17.43
C TRP A 13 15.86 -14.12 -17.76
N MET A 14 15.62 -13.36 -18.83
CA MET A 14 14.28 -12.88 -19.17
C MET A 14 13.32 -14.03 -19.52
N ASP A 15 13.78 -15.08 -20.19
CA ASP A 15 12.92 -16.23 -20.49
C ASP A 15 12.53 -17.01 -19.23
N GLU A 16 13.45 -17.13 -18.28
CA GLU A 16 13.17 -17.72 -16.97
C GLU A 16 12.25 -16.84 -16.14
N PHE A 17 12.40 -15.52 -16.21
CA PHE A 17 11.45 -14.59 -15.58
C PHE A 17 10.04 -14.77 -16.14
N ARG A 18 9.89 -14.81 -17.47
CA ARG A 18 8.59 -15.04 -18.09
C ARG A 18 7.98 -16.36 -17.64
N ARG A 19 8.78 -17.42 -17.58
CA ARG A 19 8.31 -18.75 -17.18
C ARG A 19 7.91 -18.83 -15.70
N THR A 20 8.75 -18.31 -14.81
CA THR A 20 8.63 -18.53 -13.36
C THR A 20 7.90 -17.42 -12.62
N VAL A 21 7.98 -16.19 -13.11
CA VAL A 21 7.33 -15.02 -12.52
C VAL A 21 6.10 -14.64 -13.31
N GLU A 22 6.18 -14.37 -14.61
CA GLU A 22 5.05 -13.82 -15.42
C GLU A 22 3.95 -14.86 -15.69
N ASN A 23 4.30 -16.11 -15.97
CA ASN A 23 3.33 -17.19 -16.19
C ASN A 23 3.04 -18.00 -14.91
N GLY A 24 4.04 -18.10 -14.03
CA GLY A 24 4.01 -19.00 -12.88
C GLY A 24 4.17 -20.47 -13.27
N LEU A 25 4.47 -21.31 -12.28
CA LEU A 25 4.68 -22.75 -12.41
C LEU A 25 3.53 -23.51 -11.74
N ASP A 26 2.95 -24.46 -12.47
CA ASP A 26 2.01 -25.42 -11.87
C ASP A 26 2.78 -26.38 -10.95
N ILE A 27 2.22 -26.66 -9.78
CA ILE A 27 2.83 -27.58 -8.81
C ILE A 27 2.46 -29.02 -9.18
N ASP A 28 3.50 -29.85 -9.32
CA ASP A 28 3.37 -31.28 -9.60
C ASP A 28 4.08 -32.13 -8.54
N GLU A 29 4.09 -33.45 -8.73
CA GLU A 29 4.74 -34.40 -7.82
C GLU A 29 6.26 -34.21 -7.72
N SER A 30 6.88 -33.51 -8.68
CA SER A 30 8.32 -33.20 -8.67
C SER A 30 8.64 -31.93 -7.89
N ALA A 31 7.64 -31.09 -7.59
CA ALA A 31 7.83 -29.86 -6.83
C ALA A 31 8.28 -30.15 -5.39
N PRO A 32 9.19 -29.35 -4.82
CA PRO A 32 9.63 -29.49 -3.43
C PRO A 32 8.46 -29.46 -2.44
N SER A 33 8.57 -30.21 -1.35
CA SER A 33 7.50 -30.33 -0.34
C SER A 33 7.05 -28.99 0.24
N ALA A 34 7.95 -28.00 0.27
CA ALA A 34 7.68 -26.66 0.76
C ALA A 34 6.69 -25.86 -0.13
N LEU A 35 6.47 -26.31 -1.37
CA LEU A 35 5.57 -25.68 -2.34
C LEU A 35 4.30 -26.51 -2.61
N GLN A 36 4.13 -27.65 -1.93
CA GLN A 36 3.02 -28.58 -2.20
C GLN A 36 1.64 -28.04 -1.78
N ASP A 37 1.61 -26.97 -0.98
CA ASP A 37 0.36 -26.30 -0.60
C ASP A 37 -0.17 -25.35 -1.71
N TYR A 38 0.62 -25.13 -2.77
CA TYR A 38 0.25 -24.30 -3.92
C TYR A 38 -0.31 -25.16 -5.06
N GLU A 39 -1.28 -24.63 -5.80
CA GLU A 39 -1.70 -25.21 -7.10
C GLU A 39 -0.81 -24.67 -8.24
N ARG A 40 -0.54 -23.36 -8.20
CA ARG A 40 0.39 -22.66 -9.07
C ARG A 40 1.15 -21.63 -8.24
N VAL A 41 2.43 -21.45 -8.54
CA VAL A 41 3.31 -20.53 -7.82
C VAL A 41 4.06 -19.62 -8.77
N ARG A 42 4.15 -18.33 -8.45
CA ARG A 42 5.11 -17.42 -9.07
C ARG A 42 6.34 -17.37 -8.18
N ILE A 43 7.53 -17.55 -8.75
CA ILE A 43 8.75 -17.70 -7.95
C ILE A 43 9.93 -16.98 -8.60
N TRP A 44 10.73 -16.33 -7.76
CA TRP A 44 12.01 -15.77 -8.15
C TRP A 44 13.06 -16.05 -7.07
N GLY A 45 14.33 -15.77 -7.37
CA GLY A 45 15.40 -16.04 -6.43
C GLY A 45 16.74 -15.50 -6.86
N THR A 46 17.72 -15.70 -6.00
CA THR A 46 19.11 -15.34 -6.25
C THR A 46 20.06 -16.38 -5.66
N GLU A 47 21.28 -16.40 -6.15
CA GLU A 47 22.30 -17.35 -5.74
C GLU A 47 23.00 -16.92 -4.44
N SER A 48 23.14 -17.83 -3.47
CA SER A 48 24.00 -17.58 -2.31
C SER A 48 25.49 -17.62 -2.64
N SER A 49 25.90 -18.29 -3.72
CA SER A 49 27.32 -18.49 -4.09
C SER A 49 27.99 -17.17 -4.50
N GLN A 50 27.27 -16.27 -5.18
CA GLN A 50 27.72 -14.91 -5.50
C GLN A 50 27.82 -14.00 -4.27
N ALA A 51 27.34 -14.42 -3.09
CA ALA A 51 27.45 -13.66 -1.86
C ALA A 51 28.91 -13.48 -1.36
N THR A 52 29.85 -14.25 -1.92
CA THR A 52 31.24 -14.34 -1.46
C THR A 52 32.25 -13.47 -2.24
N GLN A 53 31.85 -12.84 -3.36
CA GLN A 53 32.69 -11.89 -4.11
C GLN A 53 32.06 -10.49 -4.18
N GLY A 54 32.78 -9.47 -3.68
CA GLY A 54 32.68 -8.04 -4.04
C GLY A 54 31.36 -7.25 -3.82
N GLY A 55 30.19 -7.82 -4.11
CA GLY A 55 28.86 -7.22 -3.94
C GLY A 55 27.86 -8.16 -3.23
N GLY A 56 28.33 -9.34 -2.84
CA GLY A 56 27.51 -10.39 -2.28
C GLY A 56 26.89 -10.15 -0.90
N GLY A 57 27.49 -9.27 -0.09
CA GLY A 57 26.94 -8.89 1.22
C GLY A 57 25.61 -8.13 1.11
N ILE A 58 25.43 -7.34 0.04
CA ILE A 58 24.23 -6.54 -0.19
C ILE A 58 23.04 -7.45 -0.52
N LYS A 59 23.21 -8.35 -1.50
CA LYS A 59 22.18 -9.35 -1.86
C LYS A 59 21.72 -10.18 -0.67
N ARG A 60 22.68 -10.66 0.14
CA ARG A 60 22.40 -11.44 1.36
C ARG A 60 21.61 -10.64 2.39
N THR A 61 21.95 -9.38 2.57
CA THR A 61 21.28 -8.51 3.54
C THR A 61 19.85 -8.22 3.07
N ALA A 62 19.68 -7.86 1.80
CA ALA A 62 18.38 -7.61 1.20
C ALA A 62 17.46 -8.85 1.32
N PHE A 63 17.91 -10.03 0.90
CA PHE A 63 17.12 -11.25 1.02
C PHE A 63 16.75 -11.59 2.48
N ARG A 64 17.67 -11.37 3.43
CA ARG A 64 17.40 -11.62 4.85
C ARG A 64 16.37 -10.67 5.43
N ASN A 65 16.43 -9.39 5.04
CA ASN A 65 15.53 -8.35 5.53
C ASN A 65 14.16 -8.37 4.87
N MET A 66 14.02 -9.06 3.75
CA MET A 66 12.76 -9.21 3.03
C MET A 66 11.72 -9.92 3.91
N GLU A 67 10.50 -9.42 3.97
CA GLU A 67 9.40 -10.00 4.72
C GLU A 67 8.19 -10.21 3.79
N SER A 68 7.18 -10.92 4.29
CA SER A 68 5.91 -11.06 3.56
C SER A 68 5.26 -9.69 3.35
N ASP A 69 4.58 -9.53 2.22
CA ASP A 69 3.98 -8.29 1.68
C ASP A 69 4.96 -7.20 1.21
N ASP A 70 6.28 -7.41 1.31
CA ASP A 70 7.28 -6.49 0.76
C ASP A 70 7.14 -6.33 -0.77
N ILE A 71 7.34 -5.10 -1.25
CA ILE A 71 7.13 -4.71 -2.65
C ILE A 71 8.40 -4.95 -3.46
N LEU A 72 8.23 -5.56 -4.64
CA LEU A 72 9.29 -5.86 -5.58
C LEU A 72 9.05 -5.15 -6.91
N LEU A 73 10.05 -4.43 -7.41
CA LEU A 73 10.06 -3.85 -8.75
C LEU A 73 11.17 -4.50 -9.59
N PHE A 74 10.77 -5.16 -10.68
CA PHE A 74 11.68 -5.82 -11.60
C PHE A 74 12.11 -4.88 -12.72
N TYR A 75 13.42 -4.84 -12.96
CA TYR A 75 14.09 -3.86 -13.83
C TYR A 75 14.90 -4.56 -14.92
N SER A 76 14.77 -4.12 -16.16
CA SER A 76 15.65 -4.50 -17.26
C SER A 76 15.78 -3.36 -18.28
N GLU A 77 16.92 -3.28 -18.96
CA GLU A 77 17.18 -2.37 -20.09
C GLU A 77 16.76 -0.89 -19.94
N GLY A 78 16.68 -0.34 -18.72
CA GLY A 78 16.29 1.06 -18.50
C GLY A 78 14.86 1.24 -17.99
N GLU A 79 14.09 0.17 -17.86
CA GLU A 79 12.68 0.21 -17.50
C GLU A 79 12.37 -0.78 -16.37
N PHE A 80 11.48 -0.38 -15.47
CA PHE A 80 10.79 -1.30 -14.58
C PHE A 80 9.58 -1.88 -15.30
N PHE A 81 9.59 -3.18 -15.50
CA PHE A 81 8.66 -3.86 -16.43
C PHE A 81 7.66 -4.80 -15.72
N ALA A 82 7.89 -5.07 -14.43
CA ALA A 82 6.98 -5.86 -13.62
C ALA A 82 7.09 -5.48 -12.15
N SER A 83 6.02 -5.77 -11.41
CA SER A 83 5.99 -5.66 -9.97
C SER A 83 5.29 -6.85 -9.33
N ALA A 84 5.57 -7.09 -8.05
CA ALA A 84 4.92 -8.13 -7.26
C ALA A 84 5.10 -7.85 -5.77
N ARG A 85 4.43 -8.64 -4.93
CA ARG A 85 4.68 -8.72 -3.48
C ARG A 85 5.29 -10.06 -3.09
N VAL A 86 6.12 -10.04 -2.06
CA VAL A 86 6.67 -11.25 -1.45
C VAL A 86 5.57 -11.96 -0.69
N GLU A 87 5.31 -13.22 -1.01
CA GLU A 87 4.41 -14.05 -0.23
C GLU A 87 5.20 -14.82 0.84
N GLN A 88 6.15 -15.66 0.42
CA GLN A 88 6.97 -16.47 1.33
C GLN A 88 8.41 -16.61 0.84
N LYS A 89 9.38 -16.67 1.78
CA LYS A 89 10.81 -16.88 1.50
C LYS A 89 11.27 -18.29 1.85
N PHE A 90 12.28 -18.77 1.12
CA PHE A 90 12.88 -20.07 1.31
C PHE A 90 14.41 -20.00 1.15
N GLU A 91 15.12 -20.65 2.09
CA GLU A 91 16.53 -21.01 1.92
C GLU A 91 16.60 -22.51 1.62
N ASN A 92 16.33 -22.89 0.36
CA ASN A 92 16.22 -24.30 -0.06
C ASN A 92 16.75 -24.52 -1.50
N PRO A 93 17.91 -25.18 -1.65
CA PRO A 93 18.50 -25.53 -2.96
C PRO A 93 17.57 -26.34 -3.88
N ASP A 94 16.69 -27.18 -3.31
CA ASP A 94 15.79 -28.03 -4.09
C ASP A 94 14.79 -27.20 -4.92
N ILE A 95 14.44 -26.00 -4.43
CA ILE A 95 13.56 -25.07 -5.15
C ILE A 95 14.28 -24.47 -6.35
N GLY A 96 15.55 -24.06 -6.19
CA GLY A 96 16.36 -23.57 -7.30
C GLY A 96 16.64 -24.64 -8.36
N GLU A 97 16.91 -25.88 -7.92
CA GLU A 97 17.06 -27.02 -8.82
C GLU A 97 15.77 -27.31 -9.59
N TRP A 98 14.63 -27.37 -8.90
CA TRP A 98 13.34 -27.63 -9.55
C TRP A 98 12.92 -26.50 -10.49
N ALA A 99 13.07 -25.25 -10.05
CA ALA A 99 12.67 -24.10 -10.85
C ALA A 99 13.61 -23.92 -12.03
N TRP A 100 14.92 -23.77 -11.83
CA TRP A 100 15.86 -23.33 -12.88
C TRP A 100 16.97 -24.33 -13.21
N ASN A 101 16.91 -25.57 -12.70
CA ASN A 101 18.02 -26.53 -12.79
C ASN A 101 19.33 -25.91 -12.28
N SER A 102 19.21 -25.11 -11.20
CA SER A 102 20.30 -24.38 -10.55
C SER A 102 20.19 -24.50 -9.03
N PRO A 103 20.90 -25.45 -8.41
CA PRO A 103 20.82 -25.67 -6.96
C PRO A 103 21.56 -24.58 -6.18
N GLU A 104 22.35 -23.73 -6.87
CA GLU A 104 22.97 -22.55 -6.27
C GLU A 104 21.98 -21.42 -6.03
N SER A 105 20.81 -21.45 -6.67
CA SER A 105 19.69 -20.52 -6.46
C SER A 105 18.87 -20.94 -5.24
N ASP A 106 19.49 -20.96 -4.07
CA ASP A 106 18.91 -21.44 -2.82
C ASP A 106 18.14 -20.37 -2.05
N TRP A 107 18.35 -19.07 -2.34
CA TRP A 107 17.58 -17.97 -1.78
C TRP A 107 16.43 -17.60 -2.71
N THR A 108 15.27 -18.19 -2.45
CA THR A 108 14.07 -18.06 -3.29
C THR A 108 12.91 -17.47 -2.52
N TYR A 109 11.96 -16.89 -3.25
CA TYR A 109 10.75 -16.33 -2.68
C TYR A 109 9.59 -16.43 -3.68
N THR A 110 8.42 -16.77 -3.15
CA THR A 110 7.17 -16.81 -3.91
C THR A 110 6.53 -15.43 -3.95
N LEU A 111 5.72 -15.23 -4.98
CA LEU A 111 5.19 -13.92 -5.35
C LEU A 111 3.66 -13.97 -5.43
N GLN A 112 3.04 -12.93 -4.89
CA GLN A 112 1.62 -12.62 -5.05
C GLN A 112 1.46 -11.23 -5.71
N ASP A 113 0.23 -10.88 -6.08
CA ASP A 113 -0.11 -9.56 -6.62
C ASP A 113 0.83 -9.10 -7.75
N PHE A 114 1.03 -9.98 -8.74
CA PHE A 114 1.91 -9.69 -9.87
C PHE A 114 1.22 -8.78 -10.89
N ASP A 115 1.92 -7.72 -11.28
CA ASP A 115 1.48 -6.79 -12.32
C ASP A 115 2.60 -6.51 -13.35
N SER A 116 2.23 -6.47 -14.62
CA SER A 116 3.12 -6.00 -15.69
C SER A 116 3.02 -4.48 -15.80
N ILE A 117 4.12 -3.78 -15.53
CA ILE A 117 4.21 -2.32 -15.56
C ILE A 117 5.15 -1.86 -16.68
N SER A 118 5.13 -0.57 -17.03
CA SER A 118 6.10 0.09 -17.93
C SER A 118 6.47 1.42 -17.29
N VAL A 119 7.58 1.45 -16.57
CA VAL A 119 8.00 2.67 -15.86
C VAL A 119 9.48 2.94 -16.15
N PRO A 120 9.81 4.04 -16.84
CA PRO A 120 11.19 4.46 -17.03
C PRO A 120 11.93 4.57 -15.70
N LYS A 121 13.18 4.12 -15.64
CA LYS A 121 13.98 4.21 -14.40
C LYS A 121 14.12 5.64 -13.87
N GLU A 122 14.08 6.62 -14.76
CA GLU A 122 14.23 8.04 -14.44
C GLU A 122 13.15 8.47 -13.44
N GLU A 123 11.92 7.98 -13.63
CA GLU A 123 10.78 8.26 -12.74
C GLU A 123 11.01 7.65 -11.36
N VAL A 124 11.39 6.37 -11.31
CA VAL A 124 11.69 5.69 -10.03
C VAL A 124 12.88 6.36 -9.31
N TRP A 125 13.89 6.83 -10.04
CA TRP A 125 15.01 7.57 -9.47
C TRP A 125 14.60 8.91 -8.91
N ASP A 126 13.73 9.65 -9.59
CA ASP A 126 13.20 10.92 -9.10
C ASP A 126 12.28 10.75 -7.88
N LEU A 127 11.59 9.61 -7.77
CA LEU A 127 10.80 9.24 -6.60
C LEU A 127 11.68 8.90 -5.40
N LEU A 128 12.74 8.12 -5.62
CA LEU A 128 13.65 7.66 -4.56
C LEU A 128 14.78 8.64 -4.23
N GLY A 129 14.89 9.76 -4.96
CA GLY A 129 15.97 10.74 -4.79
C GLY A 129 17.35 10.23 -5.25
N TYR A 130 17.39 9.23 -6.13
CA TYR A 130 18.64 8.72 -6.68
C TYR A 130 19.19 9.61 -7.79
N SER A 131 20.50 9.57 -7.98
CA SER A 131 21.11 10.21 -9.16
C SER A 131 20.65 9.50 -10.43
N GLN A 132 20.38 10.24 -11.50
CA GLN A 132 20.03 9.67 -12.81
C GLN A 132 21.13 8.75 -13.40
N ASN A 133 22.37 8.85 -12.90
CA ASN A 133 23.48 7.95 -13.25
C ASN A 133 23.63 6.75 -12.31
N TYR A 134 22.73 6.59 -11.33
CA TYR A 134 22.74 5.47 -10.40
C TYR A 134 22.64 4.15 -11.17
N ARG A 135 23.45 3.18 -10.74
CA ARG A 135 23.49 1.85 -11.33
C ARG A 135 22.98 0.86 -10.31
N LEU A 136 21.83 0.29 -10.58
CA LEU A 136 21.28 -0.79 -9.77
C LEU A 136 22.17 -2.03 -9.89
N GLN A 137 22.62 -2.58 -8.75
CA GLN A 137 23.51 -3.75 -8.71
C GLN A 137 22.89 -4.89 -7.89
N GLY A 138 22.33 -5.87 -8.59
CA GLY A 138 21.67 -7.02 -7.96
C GLY A 138 20.45 -6.63 -7.13
N LEU A 139 19.89 -7.63 -6.43
CA LEU A 139 18.80 -7.43 -5.48
C LEU A 139 19.19 -6.36 -4.45
N THR A 140 18.46 -5.26 -4.45
CA THR A 140 18.73 -4.08 -3.62
C THR A 140 17.49 -3.74 -2.80
N GLN A 141 17.63 -3.70 -1.48
CA GLN A 141 16.65 -3.07 -0.61
C GLN A 141 16.83 -1.56 -0.70
N VAL A 142 15.76 -0.81 -0.95
CA VAL A 142 15.78 0.65 -0.95
C VAL A 142 16.14 1.14 0.46
N SER A 143 17.05 2.10 0.55
CA SER A 143 17.55 2.63 1.83
C SER A 143 16.51 3.48 2.55
N GLU A 144 16.58 3.57 3.88
CA GLU A 144 15.72 4.44 4.69
C GLU A 144 15.68 5.89 4.18
N ASP A 145 16.82 6.51 3.85
CA ASP A 145 16.86 7.88 3.28
C ASP A 145 16.05 8.03 1.98
N ALA A 146 15.99 6.98 1.16
CA ALA A 146 15.26 6.98 -0.10
C ALA A 146 13.77 6.72 0.11
N ILE A 147 13.43 5.90 1.11
CA ILE A 147 12.05 5.76 1.59
C ILE A 147 11.57 7.09 2.20
N ASP A 148 12.38 7.75 3.03
CA ASP A 148 12.05 9.07 3.57
C ASP A 148 11.81 10.09 2.45
N THR A 149 12.61 10.03 1.38
CA THR A 149 12.40 10.86 0.18
C THR A 149 11.07 10.54 -0.51
N LEU A 150 10.76 9.25 -0.70
CA LEU A 150 9.48 8.81 -1.25
C LEU A 150 8.30 9.31 -0.42
N LEU A 151 8.42 9.21 0.91
CA LEU A 151 7.41 9.63 1.88
C LEU A 151 7.27 11.16 2.01
N THR A 152 8.11 11.95 1.33
CA THR A 152 7.84 13.38 1.15
C THR A 152 6.75 13.66 0.13
N LYS A 153 6.49 12.71 -0.78
CA LYS A 153 5.51 12.81 -1.87
C LYS A 153 4.27 11.96 -1.63
N TYR A 154 4.44 10.80 -1.00
CA TYR A 154 3.38 9.82 -0.75
C TYR A 154 3.22 9.51 0.75
N ASN A 155 2.04 9.08 1.16
CA ASN A 155 1.70 8.78 2.56
C ASN A 155 2.24 7.42 3.01
N SER A 156 2.66 6.59 2.06
CA SER A 156 3.23 5.27 2.30
C SER A 156 4.00 4.79 1.08
N VAL A 157 4.82 3.76 1.30
CA VAL A 157 5.46 3.02 0.20
C VAL A 157 4.39 2.35 -0.67
N GLU A 158 3.28 1.92 -0.05
CA GLU A 158 2.16 1.26 -0.73
C GLU A 158 1.45 2.20 -1.71
N GLU A 159 1.14 3.42 -1.28
CA GLU A 159 0.49 4.41 -2.14
C GLU A 159 1.38 4.78 -3.33
N ALA A 160 2.67 5.01 -3.08
CA ALA A 160 3.63 5.27 -4.15
C ALA A 160 3.73 4.11 -5.14
N TYR A 161 3.64 2.88 -4.64
CA TYR A 161 3.62 1.69 -5.45
C TYR A 161 2.36 1.58 -6.31
N GLN A 162 1.18 1.88 -5.75
CA GLN A 162 -0.07 1.86 -6.49
C GLN A 162 -0.13 2.95 -7.57
N ASP A 163 0.27 4.18 -7.24
CA ASP A 163 0.33 5.29 -8.20
C ASP A 163 1.28 4.96 -9.38
N LEU A 164 2.40 4.30 -9.10
CA LEU A 164 3.34 3.84 -10.11
C LEU A 164 2.76 2.75 -11.02
N ILE A 165 1.98 1.81 -10.47
CA ILE A 165 1.27 0.80 -11.28
C ILE A 165 0.21 1.47 -12.16
N ASP A 166 -0.67 2.27 -11.55
CA ASP A 166 -1.79 2.93 -12.24
C ASP A 166 -1.30 3.84 -13.37
N GLY A 167 -0.28 4.67 -13.10
CA GLY A 167 0.36 5.52 -14.11
C GLY A 167 0.89 4.72 -15.29
N SER A 168 1.52 3.57 -15.04
CA SER A 168 2.08 2.73 -16.10
C SER A 168 1.04 2.07 -17.01
N GLN A 169 -0.18 1.85 -16.51
CA GLN A 169 -1.28 1.27 -17.29
C GLN A 169 -1.88 2.29 -18.25
N THR A 170 -1.84 3.59 -17.92
CA THR A 170 -2.38 4.67 -18.78
C THR A 170 -1.54 4.93 -20.04
N ASP A 171 -0.23 4.64 -20.01
CA ASP A 171 0.70 4.95 -21.11
C ASP A 171 0.79 3.86 -22.19
N ARG A 172 0.14 2.70 -22.00
CA ARG A 172 0.17 1.55 -22.94
C ARG A 172 -0.84 1.60 -24.10
N GLY A 173 -1.56 2.72 -24.23
CA GLY A 173 -2.25 3.13 -25.47
C GLY A 173 -3.77 2.96 -25.46
N ASP A 174 -4.49 4.07 -25.62
CA ASP A 174 -5.50 4.25 -26.66
C ASP A 174 -5.82 5.75 -26.87
N GLU A 175 -5.87 6.17 -28.14
CA GLU A 175 -6.50 7.41 -28.57
C GLU A 175 -8.01 7.35 -28.21
N GLU A 176 -8.51 8.41 -27.56
CA GLU A 176 -9.92 8.64 -27.20
C GLU A 176 -10.61 7.54 -26.37
N VAL A 177 -10.37 7.54 -25.05
CA VAL A 177 -11.38 7.07 -24.08
C VAL A 177 -11.49 8.06 -22.93
N ILE A 178 -12.71 8.47 -22.65
CA ILE A 178 -13.15 9.34 -21.56
C ILE A 178 -12.62 8.79 -20.23
N GLU A 179 -12.19 9.69 -19.33
CA GLU A 179 -11.79 9.40 -17.94
C GLU A 179 -12.72 8.39 -17.25
N GLU A 180 -12.34 7.12 -17.27
CA GLU A 180 -12.78 6.12 -16.32
C GLU A 180 -11.53 5.60 -15.62
N GLY A 181 -11.17 6.27 -14.51
CA GLY A 181 -10.24 5.69 -13.55
C GLY A 181 -10.71 4.29 -13.15
N THR A 182 -9.76 3.42 -12.79
CA THR A 182 -10.05 2.08 -12.26
C THR A 182 -11.21 2.18 -11.26
N SER A 183 -12.19 1.26 -11.31
CA SER A 183 -13.40 1.32 -10.46
C SER A 183 -13.03 1.64 -9.01
N SER A 184 -11.95 1.02 -8.51
CA SER A 184 -11.42 1.23 -7.16
C SER A 184 -10.97 2.67 -6.87
N SER A 185 -10.25 3.34 -7.78
CA SER A 185 -9.77 4.72 -7.57
C SER A 185 -10.93 5.73 -7.64
N ARG A 186 -11.88 5.49 -8.55
CA ARG A 186 -13.11 6.29 -8.64
C ARG A 186 -14.02 6.09 -7.43
N ASP A 187 -14.16 4.84 -6.96
CA ASP A 187 -14.93 4.50 -5.75
C ASP A 187 -14.30 5.17 -4.53
N HIS A 188 -12.98 5.13 -4.38
CA HIS A 188 -12.27 5.82 -3.29
C HIS A 188 -12.56 7.33 -3.28
N LEU A 189 -12.43 8.01 -4.44
CA LEU A 189 -12.75 9.42 -4.57
C LEU A 189 -14.21 9.75 -4.28
N GLU A 190 -15.14 8.95 -4.79
CA GLU A 190 -16.58 9.11 -4.53
C GLU A 190 -16.87 9.03 -3.03
N ILE A 191 -16.30 8.02 -2.36
CA ILE A 191 -16.54 7.76 -0.95
C ILE A 191 -15.93 8.85 -0.08
N GLN A 192 -14.70 9.30 -0.38
CA GLN A 192 -14.10 10.47 0.28
C GLN A 192 -15.00 11.71 0.13
N TRP A 193 -15.44 12.01 -1.10
CA TRP A 193 -16.33 13.15 -1.34
C TRP A 193 -17.62 13.05 -0.52
N LYS A 194 -18.27 11.89 -0.48
CA LYS A 194 -19.50 11.68 0.32
C LYS A 194 -19.25 11.85 1.82
N LEU A 195 -18.13 11.38 2.35
CA LEU A 195 -17.76 11.57 3.76
C LEU A 195 -17.52 13.04 4.09
N ILE A 196 -16.92 13.81 3.17
CA ILE A 196 -16.73 15.25 3.32
C ILE A 196 -18.09 15.96 3.40
N GLN A 197 -18.99 15.67 2.46
CA GLN A 197 -20.34 16.26 2.45
C GLN A 197 -21.11 15.88 3.72
N LEU A 198 -21.07 14.62 4.13
CA LEU A 198 -21.67 14.15 5.37
C LEU A 198 -21.16 14.92 6.59
N GLY A 199 -19.85 15.12 6.72
CA GLY A 199 -19.28 15.87 7.84
C GLY A 199 -19.80 17.31 7.89
N ARG A 200 -19.78 17.98 6.73
CA ARG A 200 -20.26 19.37 6.58
C ARG A 200 -21.75 19.52 6.88
N ASP A 201 -22.57 18.60 6.38
CA ASP A 201 -24.02 18.60 6.62
C ASP A 201 -24.37 18.43 8.11
N HIS A 202 -23.49 17.82 8.89
CA HIS A 202 -23.63 17.67 10.35
C HIS A 202 -22.99 18.82 11.15
N GLY A 203 -22.46 19.84 10.48
CA GLY A 203 -21.87 21.01 11.12
C GLY A 203 -20.44 20.82 11.62
N TYR A 204 -19.76 19.74 11.21
CA TYR A 204 -18.36 19.54 11.53
C TYR A 204 -17.45 20.37 10.63
N GLU A 205 -16.32 20.77 11.19
CA GLU A 205 -15.16 21.16 10.39
C GLU A 205 -14.55 19.89 9.80
N VAL A 206 -14.28 19.88 8.50
CA VAL A 206 -13.71 18.71 7.82
C VAL A 206 -12.28 19.00 7.40
N TYR A 207 -11.37 18.08 7.67
CA TYR A 207 -10.02 18.06 7.10
C TYR A 207 -9.93 16.90 6.11
N VAL A 208 -9.29 17.18 4.97
CA VAL A 208 -9.03 16.20 3.91
C VAL A 208 -7.53 16.01 3.82
N ALA A 209 -7.09 14.76 3.66
CA ALA A 209 -5.68 14.41 3.60
C ALA A 209 -4.89 15.29 2.63
N LYS A 210 -3.65 15.59 2.99
CA LYS A 210 -2.81 16.54 2.26
C LYS A 210 -2.55 16.15 0.80
N ASN A 211 -2.48 14.85 0.52
CA ASN A 211 -2.34 14.27 -0.82
C ASN A 211 -3.65 14.35 -1.63
N ASP A 212 -4.81 14.20 -0.99
CA ASP A 212 -6.10 14.14 -1.69
C ASP A 212 -6.85 15.47 -1.82
N ARG A 213 -6.54 16.45 -0.96
CA ARG A 213 -7.28 17.72 -0.86
C ARG A 213 -7.38 18.54 -2.14
N ASN A 214 -6.52 18.31 -3.14
CA ASN A 214 -6.54 19.01 -4.43
C ASN A 214 -7.20 18.18 -5.55
N ARG A 215 -7.60 16.94 -5.27
CA ARG A 215 -8.32 16.09 -6.23
C ARG A 215 -9.75 16.61 -6.42
N GLU A 216 -10.35 16.27 -7.55
CA GLU A 216 -11.67 16.76 -7.96
C GLU A 216 -12.65 15.59 -8.11
N PHE A 217 -13.87 15.78 -7.63
CA PHE A 217 -14.98 14.85 -7.86
C PHE A 217 -16.26 15.66 -8.16
N GLU A 218 -16.98 15.28 -9.21
CA GLU A 218 -18.19 15.98 -9.69
C GLU A 218 -18.02 17.51 -9.92
N GLY A 219 -16.84 17.97 -10.31
CA GLY A 219 -16.59 19.39 -10.56
C GLY A 219 -16.11 20.18 -9.33
N GLU A 220 -15.96 19.53 -8.17
CA GLU A 220 -15.56 20.15 -6.92
C GLU A 220 -14.25 19.59 -6.38
N VAL A 221 -13.33 20.48 -6.00
CA VAL A 221 -12.09 20.12 -5.31
C VAL A 221 -12.42 19.64 -3.89
N LEU A 222 -11.94 18.47 -3.49
CA LEU A 222 -12.29 17.83 -2.20
C LEU A 222 -11.98 18.72 -0.99
N GLY A 223 -10.83 19.40 -1.00
CA GLY A 223 -10.42 20.28 0.08
C GLY A 223 -11.10 21.65 0.10
N ASN A 224 -12.02 21.93 -0.82
CA ASN A 224 -12.75 23.19 -0.82
C ASN A 224 -13.69 23.27 0.40
N ASP A 225 -13.77 24.45 1.02
CA ASP A 225 -14.49 24.69 2.28
C ASP A 225 -14.08 23.78 3.47
N CYS A 226 -12.92 23.12 3.37
CA CYS A 226 -12.35 22.29 4.41
C CYS A 226 -11.22 23.02 5.16
N VAL A 227 -10.88 22.55 6.36
CA VAL A 227 -9.79 23.10 7.16
C VAL A 227 -8.44 22.83 6.49
N ASN A 228 -7.60 23.87 6.40
CA ASN A 228 -6.32 23.77 5.71
C ASN A 228 -5.20 23.14 6.53
N SER A 229 -5.27 23.21 7.86
CA SER A 229 -4.26 22.65 8.76
C SER A 229 -4.86 22.18 10.08
N LEU A 230 -4.39 21.05 10.58
CA LEU A 230 -4.79 20.47 11.86
C LEU A 230 -4.00 21.15 13.00
N SER A 231 -4.52 22.25 13.55
CA SER A 231 -3.88 22.93 14.68
C SER A 231 -4.33 22.36 16.02
N LEU A 232 -4.23 21.03 16.18
CA LEU A 232 -4.74 20.34 17.37
C LEU A 232 -3.86 20.61 18.60
N THR A 233 -4.49 21.14 19.66
CA THR A 233 -3.79 21.51 20.89
C THR A 233 -3.34 20.26 21.65
N GLY A 234 -2.06 20.19 22.02
CA GLY A 234 -1.51 19.08 22.83
C GLY A 234 -0.94 17.91 22.01
N PHE A 235 -0.98 17.98 20.68
CA PHE A 235 -0.38 16.98 19.80
C PHE A 235 1.07 17.33 19.52
N SER A 236 1.94 16.32 19.49
CA SER A 236 3.30 16.48 18.98
C SER A 236 3.30 16.62 17.46
N GLU A 237 4.33 17.26 16.89
CA GLU A 237 4.52 17.34 15.43
C GLU A 237 4.50 15.95 14.78
N ALA A 238 5.11 14.96 15.44
CA ALA A 238 5.13 13.58 14.96
C ALA A 238 3.75 12.88 15.01
N ALA A 239 2.81 13.35 15.82
CA ALA A 239 1.42 12.87 15.82
C ALA A 239 0.58 13.62 14.78
N GLN A 240 0.82 14.93 14.62
CA GLN A 240 0.20 15.73 13.56
C GLN A 240 0.55 15.19 12.17
N ASN A 241 1.83 14.88 11.92
CA ASN A 241 2.27 14.31 10.64
C ASN A 241 1.60 12.97 10.30
N ILE A 242 1.14 12.19 11.30
CA ILE A 242 0.42 10.93 11.02
C ILE A 242 -1.00 11.23 10.53
N ILE A 243 -1.70 12.16 11.21
CA ILE A 243 -3.10 12.45 10.92
C ILE A 243 -3.31 13.35 9.72
N GLU A 244 -2.30 14.10 9.26
CA GLU A 244 -2.38 14.88 8.02
C GLU A 244 -2.58 14.01 6.76
N TYR A 245 -2.37 12.70 6.89
CA TYR A 245 -2.48 11.71 5.83
C TYR A 245 -3.66 10.76 5.99
N VAL A 246 -4.53 11.01 6.97
CA VAL A 246 -5.79 10.30 7.09
C VAL A 246 -6.81 10.96 6.19
N ASP A 247 -7.42 10.15 5.32
CA ASP A 247 -8.24 10.58 4.17
C ASP A 247 -9.25 11.67 4.52
N VAL A 248 -10.08 11.41 5.55
CA VAL A 248 -11.08 12.38 6.02
C VAL A 248 -11.10 12.40 7.55
N ILE A 249 -11.05 13.59 8.13
CA ILE A 249 -11.18 13.82 9.57
C ILE A 249 -12.31 14.81 9.82
N TRP A 250 -13.19 14.46 10.75
CA TRP A 250 -14.22 15.36 11.26
C TRP A 250 -13.79 15.97 12.59
N LEU A 251 -13.99 17.28 12.70
CA LEU A 251 -13.56 18.10 13.82
C LEU A 251 -14.75 18.86 14.41
N GLU A 252 -14.78 18.97 15.73
CA GLU A 252 -15.67 19.84 16.48
C GLU A 252 -14.83 20.63 17.49
N ASP A 253 -14.91 21.97 17.44
CA ASP A 253 -14.10 22.86 18.28
C ASP A 253 -12.60 22.49 18.31
N ASN A 254 -12.04 22.14 17.15
CA ASN A 254 -10.63 21.73 16.98
C ASN A 254 -10.24 20.45 17.78
N HIS A 255 -11.22 19.57 18.02
CA HIS A 255 -11.03 18.20 18.52
C HIS A 255 -11.48 17.20 17.46
N ILE A 256 -10.78 16.07 17.36
CA ILE A 256 -11.14 15.00 16.44
C ILE A 256 -12.38 14.28 16.96
N VAL A 257 -13.45 14.27 16.14
CA VAL A 257 -14.69 13.52 16.38
C VAL A 257 -14.59 12.14 15.74
N SER A 258 -14.14 12.08 14.50
CA SER A 258 -14.02 10.83 13.75
C SER A 258 -12.91 10.91 12.71
N MET A 259 -12.30 9.77 12.44
CA MET A 259 -11.28 9.59 11.42
C MET A 259 -11.71 8.47 10.48
N PHE A 260 -11.58 8.70 9.18
CA PHE A 260 -11.97 7.76 8.15
C PHE A 260 -10.77 7.50 7.25
N GLU A 261 -10.44 6.22 7.07
CA GLU A 261 -9.47 5.75 6.08
C GLU A 261 -10.24 4.97 5.01
N VAL A 262 -10.16 5.38 3.75
CA VAL A 262 -10.89 4.81 2.61
C VAL A 262 -9.96 3.88 1.84
N GLU A 263 -10.10 2.58 2.04
CA GLU A 263 -9.13 1.58 1.58
C GLU A 263 -9.67 0.69 0.45
N SER A 264 -8.77 0.26 -0.44
CA SER A 264 -8.97 -0.89 -1.32
C SER A 264 -8.20 -2.11 -0.77
N THR A 265 -8.50 -3.31 -1.28
CA THR A 265 -7.94 -4.63 -0.88
C THR A 265 -6.45 -4.61 -0.48
N THR A 266 -5.61 -3.85 -1.18
CA THR A 266 -4.14 -3.82 -1.02
C THR A 266 -3.61 -2.81 0.01
N SER A 267 -4.45 -1.92 0.54
CA SER A 267 -4.03 -0.79 1.40
C SER A 267 -4.58 -0.84 2.83
N ILE A 268 -5.50 -1.76 3.13
CA ILE A 268 -6.12 -1.97 4.47
C ILE A 268 -5.10 -2.02 5.63
N TYR A 269 -3.93 -2.65 5.43
CA TYR A 269 -2.93 -2.77 6.48
C TYR A 269 -2.24 -1.45 6.82
N SER A 270 -2.00 -0.58 5.82
CA SER A 270 -1.31 0.70 6.02
C SER A 270 -2.21 1.68 6.76
N GLY A 271 -3.50 1.77 6.43
CA GLY A 271 -4.48 2.55 7.18
C GLY A 271 -4.59 2.15 8.64
N ILE A 272 -4.68 0.84 8.93
CA ILE A 272 -4.71 0.33 10.30
C ILE A 272 -3.41 0.69 11.05
N LEU A 273 -2.26 0.64 10.38
CA LEU A 273 -0.98 0.99 10.99
C LEU A 273 -0.90 2.49 11.32
N ARG A 274 -1.37 3.39 10.42
CA ARG A 274 -1.44 4.84 10.69
C ARG A 274 -2.29 5.14 11.93
N MET A 275 -3.46 4.51 12.03
CA MET A 275 -4.34 4.64 13.20
C MET A 275 -3.68 4.11 14.48
N THR A 276 -2.98 2.98 14.38
CA THR A 276 -2.26 2.37 15.51
C THR A 276 -1.12 3.27 16.00
N ASP A 277 -0.31 3.81 15.09
CA ASP A 277 0.78 4.73 15.40
C ASP A 277 0.26 6.03 16.02
N PHE A 278 -0.89 6.51 15.56
CA PHE A 278 -1.57 7.66 16.14
C PHE A 278 -2.00 7.39 17.59
N VAL A 279 -2.73 6.30 17.84
CA VAL A 279 -3.18 5.93 19.20
C VAL A 279 -1.99 5.72 20.14
N ALA A 280 -0.92 5.08 19.68
CA ALA A 280 0.29 4.89 20.48
C ALA A 280 0.95 6.21 20.91
N LYS A 281 0.89 7.25 20.06
CA LYS A 281 1.43 8.58 20.37
C LYS A 281 0.47 9.45 21.18
N VAL A 282 -0.84 9.17 21.11
CA VAL A 282 -1.87 9.96 21.79
C VAL A 282 -2.82 9.05 22.61
N PRO A 283 -2.29 8.33 23.63
CA PRO A 283 -3.00 7.24 24.28
C PRO A 283 -4.21 7.67 25.13
N ASN A 284 -4.34 8.97 25.42
CA ASN A 284 -5.44 9.52 26.23
C ASN A 284 -6.59 10.10 25.38
N LEU A 285 -6.52 9.98 24.05
CA LEU A 285 -7.54 10.51 23.15
C LEU A 285 -8.52 9.41 22.78
N ALA A 286 -9.80 9.70 22.98
CA ALA A 286 -10.92 8.89 22.54
C ALA A 286 -11.34 9.33 21.13
N VAL A 287 -11.15 8.49 20.11
CA VAL A 287 -11.57 8.79 18.74
C VAL A 287 -12.27 7.60 18.13
N ASP A 288 -13.42 7.85 17.51
CA ASP A 288 -14.06 6.87 16.63
C ASP A 288 -13.28 6.80 15.30
N MET A 289 -12.64 5.67 15.03
CA MET A 289 -11.87 5.44 13.79
C MET A 289 -12.60 4.44 12.90
N TYR A 290 -12.69 4.73 11.61
CA TYR A 290 -13.40 3.89 10.65
C TYR A 290 -12.48 3.52 9.48
N ILE A 291 -12.36 2.21 9.23
CA ILE A 291 -11.83 1.69 7.97
C ILE A 291 -13.01 1.52 7.02
N VAL A 292 -13.00 2.29 5.95
CA VAL A 292 -14.05 2.36 4.95
C VAL A 292 -13.57 1.60 3.71
N ALA A 293 -14.15 0.44 3.41
CA ALA A 293 -13.68 -0.38 2.27
C ALA A 293 -14.84 -1.07 1.54
N SER A 294 -14.53 -1.85 0.51
CA SER A 294 -15.53 -2.65 -0.19
C SER A 294 -16.20 -3.67 0.76
N GLN A 295 -17.40 -4.12 0.42
CA GLN A 295 -18.09 -5.13 1.23
C GLN A 295 -17.40 -6.49 1.18
N GLU A 296 -16.65 -6.77 0.11
CA GLU A 296 -15.87 -8.00 -0.08
C GLU A 296 -14.66 -8.05 0.87
N ASP A 297 -14.15 -6.88 1.27
CA ASP A 297 -13.00 -6.73 2.16
C ASP A 297 -13.33 -6.84 3.65
N GLU A 298 -14.60 -6.93 4.03
CA GLU A 298 -15.01 -6.91 5.45
C GLU A 298 -14.27 -7.97 6.28
N ASP A 299 -14.19 -9.21 5.78
CA ASP A 299 -13.54 -10.30 6.49
C ASP A 299 -12.03 -10.07 6.64
N LEU A 300 -11.39 -9.48 5.61
CA LEU A 300 -9.98 -9.12 5.64
C LEU A 300 -9.73 -7.99 6.64
N VAL A 301 -10.50 -6.91 6.60
CA VAL A 301 -10.43 -5.79 7.56
C VAL A 301 -10.64 -6.31 8.98
N ARG A 302 -11.68 -7.10 9.23
CA ARG A 302 -11.97 -7.66 10.55
C ARG A 302 -10.83 -8.53 11.05
N LYS A 303 -10.27 -9.39 10.21
CA LYS A 303 -9.12 -10.23 10.56
C LYS A 303 -7.91 -9.37 10.94
N GLN A 304 -7.65 -8.28 10.22
CA GLN A 304 -6.56 -7.36 10.55
C GLN A 304 -6.82 -6.66 11.89
N ILE A 305 -7.98 -6.03 12.09
CA ILE A 305 -8.33 -5.32 13.34
C ILE A 305 -8.21 -6.26 14.57
N GLN A 306 -8.56 -7.54 14.42
CA GLN A 306 -8.52 -8.53 15.51
C GLN A 306 -7.12 -9.04 15.86
N ARG A 307 -6.05 -8.63 15.16
CA ARG A 307 -4.71 -9.12 15.48
C ARG A 307 -4.31 -8.72 16.90
N PRO A 308 -3.71 -9.64 17.69
CA PRO A 308 -3.35 -9.37 19.08
C PRO A 308 -2.49 -8.11 19.29
N THR A 309 -1.56 -7.83 18.36
CA THR A 309 -0.69 -6.65 18.42
C THR A 309 -1.48 -5.35 18.30
N PHE A 310 -2.45 -5.29 17.38
CA PHE A 310 -3.29 -4.10 17.21
C PHE A 310 -4.22 -3.92 18.41
N GLN A 311 -4.86 -5.00 18.85
CA GLN A 311 -5.71 -4.98 20.04
C GLN A 311 -4.94 -4.49 21.26
N GLN A 312 -3.68 -4.88 21.46
CA GLN A 312 -2.85 -4.39 22.57
C GLN A 312 -2.57 -2.90 22.54
N VAL A 313 -2.51 -2.28 21.35
CA VAL A 313 -2.29 -0.82 21.21
C VAL A 313 -3.59 -0.05 21.38
N LEU A 314 -4.72 -0.63 20.97
CA LEU A 314 -6.04 -0.03 21.10
C LEU A 314 -6.61 -0.17 22.53
N THR A 315 -6.32 -1.28 23.23
CA THR A 315 -6.83 -1.58 24.58
C THR A 315 -6.55 -0.49 25.65
N PRO A 316 -5.38 0.18 25.70
CA PRO A 316 -5.08 1.19 26.71
C PRO A 316 -5.90 2.49 26.55
N ALA A 317 -6.43 2.74 25.36
CA ALA A 317 -7.34 3.85 25.12
C ALA A 317 -8.76 3.32 25.35
N ASP A 318 -9.28 3.47 26.57
CA ASP A 318 -10.61 2.96 27.02
C ASP A 318 -11.82 3.39 26.15
N TYR A 319 -11.60 4.14 25.05
CA TYR A 319 -12.62 4.76 24.21
C TYR A 319 -12.23 4.93 22.73
N SER A 320 -11.20 4.23 22.23
CA SER A 320 -10.81 4.30 20.81
C SER A 320 -11.08 2.98 20.12
N ASP A 321 -12.19 2.94 19.38
CA ASP A 321 -12.60 1.78 18.58
C ASP A 321 -12.26 1.99 17.10
N VAL A 322 -11.66 0.98 16.48
CA VAL A 322 -11.54 0.90 15.02
C VAL A 322 -12.69 0.02 14.50
N ARG A 323 -13.53 0.58 13.63
CA ARG A 323 -14.72 -0.10 13.08
C ARG A 323 -14.65 -0.18 11.55
N PHE A 324 -15.23 -1.22 10.98
CA PHE A 324 -15.42 -1.34 9.53
C PHE A 324 -16.71 -0.64 9.09
N VAL A 325 -16.67 0.08 7.97
CA VAL A 325 -17.84 0.63 7.27
C VAL A 325 -17.71 0.29 5.78
N SER A 326 -18.76 -0.23 5.16
CA SER A 326 -18.71 -0.51 3.72
C SER A 326 -18.97 0.74 2.88
N PHE A 327 -18.45 0.77 1.65
CA PHE A 327 -18.77 1.81 0.66
C PHE A 327 -20.28 2.00 0.49
N GLU A 328 -21.03 0.88 0.40
CA GLU A 328 -22.48 0.92 0.28
C GLU A 328 -23.15 1.59 1.49
N LYS A 329 -22.59 1.41 2.70
CA LYS A 329 -23.10 2.06 3.90
C LYS A 329 -22.89 3.58 3.87
N VAL A 330 -21.75 4.05 3.38
CA VAL A 330 -21.50 5.49 3.20
C VAL A 330 -22.47 6.08 2.20
N ARG A 331 -22.67 5.41 1.05
CA ARG A 331 -23.64 5.81 0.02
C ARG A 331 -25.07 5.91 0.58
N GLU A 332 -25.53 4.88 1.30
CA GLU A 332 -26.84 4.87 1.96
C GLU A 332 -27.02 6.06 2.91
N LYS A 333 -25.99 6.35 3.72
CA LYS A 333 -26.02 7.46 4.70
C LYS A 333 -26.05 8.82 4.02
N TYR A 334 -25.23 9.00 2.98
CA TYR A 334 -25.23 10.20 2.17
C TYR A 334 -26.62 10.45 1.58
N ASP A 335 -27.20 9.46 0.89
CA ASP A 335 -28.52 9.59 0.27
C ASP A 335 -29.61 9.90 1.30
N LEU A 336 -29.55 9.26 2.47
CA LEU A 336 -30.50 9.51 3.56
C LEU A 336 -30.40 10.97 4.05
N VAL A 337 -29.20 11.50 4.22
CA VAL A 337 -28.98 12.89 4.68
C VAL A 337 -29.42 13.89 3.63
N GLN A 338 -29.13 13.65 2.35
CA GLN A 338 -29.61 14.51 1.26
C GLN A 338 -31.15 14.56 1.19
N ASN A 339 -31.84 13.46 1.54
CA ASN A 339 -33.29 13.37 1.48
C ASN A 339 -34.02 13.82 2.77
N ALA A 340 -33.44 13.58 3.94
CA ALA A 340 -34.11 13.75 5.23
C ALA A 340 -33.45 14.77 6.16
N GLY A 341 -32.27 15.29 5.80
CA GLY A 341 -31.45 16.16 6.62
C GLY A 341 -30.53 15.40 7.59
N PRO A 342 -29.80 16.14 8.46
CA PRO A 342 -28.77 15.56 9.32
C PRO A 342 -29.31 14.51 10.29
N LEU A 343 -28.53 13.45 10.50
CA LEU A 343 -28.82 12.36 11.41
C LEU A 343 -28.34 12.68 12.83
N GLN A 344 -28.97 12.08 13.84
CA GLN A 344 -28.48 12.18 15.21
C GLN A 344 -27.09 11.53 15.39
N ARG A 345 -26.79 10.50 14.59
CA ARG A 345 -25.48 9.85 14.51
C ARG A 345 -25.30 9.24 13.12
N VAL A 346 -24.19 9.55 12.46
CA VAL A 346 -23.94 9.10 11.08
C VAL A 346 -23.55 7.62 11.05
N PHE A 347 -22.48 7.26 11.77
CA PHE A 347 -21.95 5.91 11.89
C PHE A 347 -22.01 5.40 13.34
N PRO A 348 -22.22 4.09 13.55
CA PRO A 348 -22.44 3.48 14.87
C PRO A 348 -21.19 3.36 15.73
#